data_AF-A0A5J4UF61-F1
#
_entry.id   AF-A0A5J4UF61-F1
#
_cell.length_a   1.000
_cell.length_b   1.000
_cell.length_c   1.000
_cell.angle_alpha   90.00
_cell.angle_beta   90.00
_cell.angle_gamma   90.00
#
_symmetry.space_group_name_H-M   'P 1'
#
loop_
_entity.id
_entity.type
_entity.pdbx_description
1 polymer ?
#
loop_
_entity_poly.entity_id
_entity_poly.type
_entity_poly.pdbx_seq_one_letter_code
_entity_poly.pdbx_strand_id
1 'polypeptide(L)'
;MTTRTHPDLPLLPGYRVMETDPGKFHKSHTFERTQDRGVVVNLDAPGIGGKLLIGQKPRVQHTTRQIIRGAGSGDILAEEHTPAFIALDRKVLRFFAYYQEGVTEARPETYRYHRCKILCYLEDDSMQIIESKQDNSGIPQGNKIRRHLIPKPGEVNSFYRWDDLNLGMDVEIYGVTYHIVDCDEFTKNFFDRVGIKLNRNEEYPYDPFLVNQEKMKPHPRTTTTQDPEKLALRQFLRNDRKVLRFYAVWDDRNESFGDMRQFVIQYYLSDDTTQVNEVYKNNSGYLEFPTFCRRQRIPKKVQGVVMDAPRTATITAADLMIGRTVNIFNRPLLLYDCDEYTENYYR
;
A
#
# COMPACT_ATOMS: atom_id res chain seq x y z
N MET A 1 1.71 13.15 -65.91
CA MET A 1 0.46 13.94 -66.06
C MET A 1 -0.70 13.04 -65.69
N THR A 2 -1.27 13.21 -64.50
CA THR A 2 -2.49 12.50 -64.11
C THR A 2 -3.67 13.31 -64.62
N THR A 3 -4.64 12.66 -65.24
CA THR A 3 -5.77 13.35 -65.86
C THR A 3 -7.05 12.75 -65.37
N ARG A 4 -7.90 13.60 -64.81
CA ARG A 4 -9.27 13.24 -64.47
C ARG A 4 -10.07 13.14 -65.76
N THR A 5 -10.41 11.91 -66.11
CA THR A 5 -11.43 11.61 -67.12
C THR A 5 -12.78 11.65 -66.42
N HIS A 6 -13.68 12.51 -66.85
CA HIS A 6 -15.07 12.47 -66.39
C HIS A 6 -15.69 11.17 -66.94
N PRO A 7 -16.42 10.37 -66.12
CA PRO A 7 -16.93 9.06 -66.55
C PRO A 7 -17.84 9.11 -67.79
N ASP A 8 -18.46 10.26 -68.06
CA ASP A 8 -19.42 10.46 -69.16
C ASP A 8 -18.81 11.11 -70.42
N LEU A 9 -17.50 11.36 -70.46
CA LEU A 9 -16.85 12.01 -71.59
C LEU A 9 -16.06 11.01 -72.46
N PRO A 10 -16.13 11.13 -73.81
CA PRO A 10 -15.37 10.27 -74.70
C PRO A 10 -13.86 10.55 -74.61
N LEU A 11 -13.04 9.51 -74.75
CA LEU A 11 -11.57 9.57 -74.71
C LEU A 11 -10.96 10.13 -76.02
N LEU A 12 -11.58 11.15 -76.61
CA LEU A 12 -11.11 11.83 -77.80
C LEU A 12 -10.21 13.03 -77.44
N PRO A 13 -9.21 13.38 -78.29
CA PRO A 13 -8.44 14.60 -78.12
C PRO A 13 -9.36 15.83 -77.96
N GLY A 14 -9.15 16.64 -76.92
CA GLY A 14 -9.95 17.84 -76.64
C GLY A 14 -10.89 17.74 -75.43
N TYR A 15 -11.30 16.54 -75.01
CA TYR A 15 -12.17 16.32 -73.83
C TYR A 15 -11.39 16.02 -72.54
N ARG A 16 -10.22 16.66 -72.36
CA ARG A 16 -9.32 16.40 -71.23
C ARG A 16 -8.95 17.69 -70.53
N VAL A 17 -9.27 17.77 -69.24
CA VAL A 17 -8.81 18.86 -68.38
C VAL A 17 -7.35 18.59 -68.01
N MET A 18 -6.47 19.53 -68.35
CA MET A 18 -5.07 19.51 -67.92
C MET A 18 -5.02 20.03 -66.48
N GLU A 19 -4.79 19.13 -65.52
CA GLU A 19 -4.55 19.51 -64.13
C GLU A 19 -3.15 20.15 -64.03
N THR A 20 -3.02 21.25 -63.29
CA THR A 20 -1.74 21.90 -62.98
C THR A 20 -0.80 20.95 -62.25
N ASP A 21 0.51 21.14 -62.47
CA ASP A 21 1.54 20.18 -62.11
C ASP A 21 1.43 19.62 -60.68
N PRO A 22 1.33 18.29 -60.51
CA PRO A 22 1.04 17.64 -59.23
C PRO A 22 2.17 17.71 -58.18
N GLY A 23 3.21 18.54 -58.37
CA GLY A 23 4.30 18.81 -57.43
C GLY A 23 5.27 17.64 -57.15
N LYS A 24 4.86 16.38 -57.35
CA LYS A 24 5.67 15.17 -57.15
C LYS A 24 5.63 14.28 -58.39
N PHE A 25 6.81 14.01 -58.96
CA PHE A 25 6.98 13.23 -60.19
C PHE A 25 7.91 12.03 -60.02
N HIS A 26 8.30 11.69 -58.79
CA HIS A 26 9.17 10.54 -58.55
C HIS A 26 8.49 9.25 -59.04
N LYS A 27 9.28 8.41 -59.73
CA LYS A 27 8.85 7.09 -60.19
C LYS A 27 9.00 6.10 -59.04
N SER A 28 8.05 5.18 -58.92
CA SER A 28 8.18 4.03 -58.03
C SER A 28 8.94 2.91 -58.72
N HIS A 29 9.58 2.05 -57.91
CA HIS A 29 10.24 0.85 -58.40
C HIS A 29 9.23 -0.28 -58.56
N THR A 30 8.33 -0.15 -59.54
CA THR A 30 7.34 -1.20 -59.87
C THR A 30 8.01 -2.42 -60.49
N PHE A 31 9.13 -2.24 -61.18
CA PHE A 31 9.90 -3.32 -61.80
C PHE A 31 11.31 -3.33 -61.21
N GLU A 32 11.68 -4.44 -60.58
CA GLU A 32 13.00 -4.63 -59.97
C GLU A 32 13.68 -5.87 -60.56
N ARG A 33 14.97 -5.77 -60.88
CA ARG A 33 15.73 -6.89 -61.43
C ARG A 33 16.50 -7.59 -60.32
N THR A 34 15.99 -8.73 -59.86
CA THR A 34 16.71 -9.61 -58.93
C THR A 34 17.76 -10.44 -59.66
N GLN A 35 18.90 -10.68 -59.00
CA GLN A 35 20.06 -11.37 -59.57
C GLN A 35 19.72 -12.79 -60.07
N ASP A 36 18.84 -13.52 -59.37
CA ASP A 36 18.53 -14.93 -59.68
C ASP A 36 17.19 -15.18 -60.40
N ARG A 37 16.27 -14.22 -60.42
CA ARG A 37 14.87 -14.44 -60.87
C ARG A 37 14.38 -13.53 -61.99
N GLY A 38 15.26 -12.70 -62.57
CA GLY A 38 14.87 -11.75 -63.63
C GLY A 38 14.12 -10.54 -63.08
N VAL A 39 13.26 -9.93 -63.91
CA VAL A 39 12.47 -8.73 -63.54
C VAL A 39 11.23 -9.16 -62.77
N VAL A 40 11.15 -8.75 -61.51
CA VAL A 40 10.01 -8.95 -60.60
C VAL A 40 9.15 -7.70 -60.60
N VAL A 41 7.84 -7.89 -60.65
CA VAL A 41 6.85 -6.80 -60.59
C VAL A 41 6.37 -6.65 -59.16
N ASN A 42 6.62 -5.48 -58.57
CA ASN A 42 6.05 -5.09 -57.29
C ASN A 42 4.67 -4.46 -57.52
N LEU A 43 3.61 -5.27 -57.37
CA LEU A 43 2.22 -4.84 -57.54
C LEU A 43 1.76 -3.82 -56.48
N ASP A 44 2.47 -3.73 -55.36
CA ASP A 44 2.20 -2.78 -54.27
C ASP A 44 2.92 -1.43 -54.46
N ALA A 45 3.72 -1.27 -55.52
CA ALA A 45 4.38 -0.01 -55.82
C ALA A 45 3.32 1.05 -56.23
N PRO A 46 3.24 2.21 -55.56
CA PRO A 46 2.29 3.25 -55.92
C PRO A 46 2.62 3.84 -57.30
N GLY A 47 1.67 4.52 -57.94
CA GLY A 47 1.89 5.24 -59.19
C GLY A 47 2.83 6.44 -59.06
N ILE A 48 3.01 7.16 -60.16
CA ILE A 48 3.90 8.33 -60.25
C ILE A 48 3.50 9.37 -59.18
N GLY A 49 4.49 9.86 -58.43
CA GLY A 49 4.29 10.83 -57.35
C GLY A 49 3.64 10.24 -56.09
N GLY A 50 3.59 8.90 -55.96
CA GLY A 50 3.03 8.22 -54.80
C GLY A 50 1.49 8.11 -54.80
N LYS A 51 0.83 8.47 -55.90
CA LYS A 51 -0.62 8.31 -56.07
C LYS A 51 -0.97 6.82 -56.21
N LEU A 52 -1.97 6.34 -55.48
CA LEU A 52 -2.43 4.95 -55.58
C LEU A 52 -2.98 4.66 -56.98
N LEU A 53 -2.68 3.47 -57.49
CA LEU A 53 -3.26 3.00 -58.75
C LEU A 53 -4.72 2.55 -58.52
N ILE A 54 -5.51 2.51 -59.58
CA ILE A 54 -6.90 2.04 -59.53
C ILE A 54 -6.92 0.60 -59.00
N GLY A 55 -7.70 0.35 -57.93
CA GLY A 55 -7.79 -0.94 -57.26
C GLY A 55 -6.75 -1.18 -56.15
N GLN A 56 -5.75 -0.31 -56.02
CA GLN A 56 -4.75 -0.40 -54.96
C GLN A 56 -5.31 0.18 -53.66
N LYS A 57 -5.32 -0.62 -52.58
CA LYS A 57 -5.71 -0.12 -51.25
C LYS A 57 -4.61 0.81 -50.71
N PRO A 58 -4.96 1.91 -50.03
CA PRO A 58 -3.97 2.73 -49.35
C PRO A 58 -3.16 1.84 -48.39
N ARG A 59 -1.84 1.99 -48.41
CA ARG A 59 -0.99 1.33 -47.42
C ARG A 59 -1.47 1.78 -46.05
N VAL A 60 -1.85 0.82 -45.20
CA VAL A 60 -2.35 1.10 -43.86
C VAL A 60 -1.30 1.98 -43.17
N GLN A 61 -1.74 3.13 -42.70
CA GLN A 61 -0.87 4.05 -41.99
C GLN A 61 -0.43 3.38 -40.70
N HIS A 62 0.81 2.89 -40.67
CA HIS A 62 1.33 2.09 -39.56
C HIS A 62 1.85 2.93 -38.40
N THR A 63 1.94 4.26 -38.55
CA THR A 63 2.58 5.11 -37.53
C THR A 63 1.59 6.07 -36.88
N THR A 64 1.63 6.12 -35.55
CA THR A 64 0.88 7.02 -34.64
C THR A 64 0.73 8.46 -35.18
N ARG A 65 1.81 9.00 -35.76
CA ARG A 65 1.88 10.38 -36.25
C ARG A 65 0.93 10.69 -37.40
N GLN A 66 0.63 9.71 -38.26
CA GLN A 66 -0.23 9.91 -39.42
C GLN A 66 -1.72 10.05 -39.01
N ILE A 67 -2.11 9.40 -37.90
CA ILE A 67 -3.46 9.47 -37.32
C ILE A 67 -3.67 10.79 -36.55
N ILE A 68 -2.68 11.24 -35.77
CA ILE A 68 -2.73 12.52 -35.03
C ILE A 68 -2.95 13.71 -35.98
N ARG A 69 -2.38 13.66 -37.21
CA ARG A 69 -2.60 14.67 -38.25
C ARG A 69 -4.03 14.69 -38.81
N GLY A 70 -4.75 13.57 -38.80
CA GLY A 70 -6.12 13.47 -39.33
C GLY A 70 -7.20 13.96 -38.36
N ALA A 71 -6.88 14.03 -37.07
CA ALA A 71 -7.84 14.31 -35.98
C ALA A 71 -8.04 15.81 -35.66
N GLY A 72 -7.46 16.74 -36.43
CA GLY A 72 -7.69 18.19 -36.23
C GLY A 72 -7.16 18.75 -34.91
N SER A 73 -6.22 18.07 -34.25
CA SER A 73 -5.64 18.50 -32.98
C SER A 73 -4.61 19.63 -33.18
N GLY A 74 -5.09 20.87 -33.14
CA GLY A 74 -4.32 22.11 -33.40
C GLY A 74 -3.14 22.41 -32.46
N ASP A 75 -2.93 21.61 -31.39
CA ASP A 75 -1.97 21.94 -30.33
C ASP A 75 -0.77 20.99 -30.22
N ILE A 76 -0.66 20.00 -31.11
CA ILE A 76 0.60 19.25 -31.30
C ILE A 76 1.26 19.79 -32.56
N LEU A 77 1.66 21.07 -32.52
CA LEU A 77 2.58 21.66 -33.49
C LEU A 77 3.97 21.05 -33.32
N ALA A 78 4.08 19.78 -33.69
CA ALA A 78 5.33 19.23 -34.16
C ALA A 78 5.60 19.95 -35.48
N GLU A 79 6.58 20.86 -35.50
CA GLU A 79 7.14 21.46 -36.72
C GLU A 79 7.17 20.39 -37.82
N GLU A 80 6.69 20.76 -39.02
CA GLU A 80 6.25 19.83 -40.08
C GLU A 80 7.25 18.72 -40.45
N HIS A 81 8.52 18.90 -40.07
CA HIS A 81 9.68 18.06 -40.37
C HIS A 81 10.21 17.17 -39.22
N THR A 82 9.67 17.22 -38.01
CA THR A 82 10.16 16.35 -36.93
C THR A 82 9.70 14.90 -37.16
N PRO A 83 10.52 13.86 -36.93
CA PRO A 83 10.06 12.46 -36.98
C PRO A 83 9.26 12.08 -35.72
N ALA A 84 8.47 11.00 -35.81
CA ALA A 84 7.57 10.55 -34.74
C ALA A 84 8.31 10.23 -33.43
N PHE A 85 9.45 9.52 -33.52
CA PHE A 85 10.27 9.16 -32.36
C PHE A 85 10.82 10.38 -31.59
N ILE A 86 10.93 11.55 -32.22
CA ILE A 86 11.35 12.79 -31.54
C ILE A 86 10.15 13.51 -30.95
N ALA A 87 9.06 13.63 -31.70
CA ALA A 87 7.88 14.37 -31.26
C ALA A 87 7.06 13.67 -30.16
N LEU A 88 7.15 12.34 -30.10
CA LEU A 88 6.42 11.48 -29.19
C LEU A 88 7.35 10.78 -28.17
N ASP A 89 8.63 11.18 -28.11
CA ASP A 89 9.58 10.67 -27.12
C ASP A 89 8.99 10.78 -25.70
N ARG A 90 9.15 9.72 -24.92
CA ARG A 90 8.66 9.58 -23.52
C ARG A 90 7.16 9.72 -23.32
N LYS A 91 6.35 9.82 -24.38
CA LYS A 91 4.89 9.79 -24.26
C LYS A 91 4.43 8.35 -24.26
N VAL A 92 3.98 7.90 -23.08
CA VAL A 92 3.54 6.52 -22.86
C VAL A 92 2.10 6.54 -22.38
N LEU A 93 1.25 5.78 -23.06
CA LEU A 93 -0.11 5.54 -22.62
C LEU A 93 -0.11 4.36 -21.64
N ARG A 94 -0.80 4.51 -20.52
CA ARG A 94 -0.87 3.52 -19.45
C ARG A 94 -2.32 3.14 -19.17
N PHE A 95 -2.61 1.86 -19.33
CA PHE A 95 -3.89 1.23 -19.02
C PHE A 95 -3.73 0.28 -17.83
N PHE A 96 -4.78 0.20 -17.02
CA PHE A 96 -4.91 -0.69 -15.89
C PHE A 96 -5.82 -1.85 -16.30
N ALA A 97 -5.32 -3.08 -16.19
CA ALA A 97 -6.03 -4.27 -16.63
C ALA A 97 -5.89 -5.40 -15.61
N TYR A 98 -6.66 -6.46 -15.78
CA TYR A 98 -6.43 -7.73 -15.10
C TYR A 98 -6.59 -8.90 -16.05
N TYR A 99 -6.03 -10.04 -15.70
CA TYR A 99 -6.32 -11.32 -16.34
C TYR A 99 -6.65 -12.37 -15.28
N GLN A 100 -7.41 -13.37 -15.67
CA GLN A 100 -7.79 -14.48 -14.80
C GLN A 100 -6.85 -15.67 -15.04
N GLU A 101 -6.36 -16.26 -13.96
CA GLU A 101 -5.56 -17.49 -13.97
C GLU A 101 -6.32 -18.60 -13.23
N GLY A 102 -6.45 -19.76 -13.86
CA GLY A 102 -7.06 -20.93 -13.22
C GLY A 102 -6.08 -21.60 -12.27
N VAL A 103 -6.50 -21.88 -11.04
CA VAL A 103 -5.66 -22.52 -10.02
C VAL A 103 -6.26 -23.90 -9.69
N THR A 104 -5.52 -24.96 -10.00
CA THR A 104 -6.00 -26.34 -9.81
C THR A 104 -5.62 -26.93 -8.45
N GLU A 105 -4.50 -26.49 -7.86
CA GLU A 105 -3.85 -27.20 -6.74
C GLU A 105 -4.17 -26.62 -5.34
N ALA A 106 -4.82 -25.46 -5.25
CA ALA A 106 -5.05 -24.76 -3.99
C ALA A 106 -6.45 -25.04 -3.41
N ARG A 107 -6.51 -25.52 -2.15
CA ARG A 107 -7.78 -25.84 -1.45
C ARG A 107 -8.77 -24.66 -1.29
N PRO A 108 -8.37 -23.38 -1.16
CA PRO A 108 -9.33 -22.28 -1.02
C PRO A 108 -9.72 -21.57 -2.34
N GLU A 109 -9.01 -21.78 -3.46
CA GLU A 109 -9.09 -20.90 -4.64
C GLU A 109 -9.13 -21.69 -5.95
N THR A 110 -10.20 -21.49 -6.73
CA THR A 110 -10.36 -22.09 -8.08
C THR A 110 -9.80 -21.20 -9.19
N TYR A 111 -9.77 -19.89 -8.97
CA TYR A 111 -9.23 -18.90 -9.90
C TYR A 111 -8.64 -17.72 -9.13
N ARG A 112 -7.70 -17.03 -9.77
CA ARG A 112 -7.04 -15.83 -9.23
C ARG A 112 -7.01 -14.72 -10.27
N TYR A 113 -7.18 -13.48 -9.83
CA TYR A 113 -7.05 -12.30 -10.70
C TYR A 113 -5.68 -11.63 -10.53
N HIS A 114 -4.97 -11.44 -11.63
CA HIS A 114 -3.68 -10.77 -11.65
C HIS A 114 -3.82 -9.36 -12.21
N ARG A 115 -3.59 -8.36 -11.37
CA ARG A 115 -3.61 -6.95 -11.77
C ARG A 115 -2.36 -6.60 -12.56
N CYS A 116 -2.52 -5.99 -13.73
CA CYS A 116 -1.42 -5.63 -14.61
C CYS A 116 -1.61 -4.22 -15.19
N LYS A 117 -0.53 -3.71 -15.77
CA LYS A 117 -0.45 -2.40 -16.43
C LYS A 117 0.01 -2.64 -17.85
N ILE A 118 -0.76 -2.18 -18.81
CA ILE A 118 -0.42 -2.20 -20.23
C ILE A 118 0.14 -0.82 -20.58
N LEU A 119 1.38 -0.79 -21.05
CA LEU A 119 2.09 0.42 -21.45
C LEU A 119 2.23 0.43 -22.97
N CYS A 120 1.69 1.45 -23.63
CA CYS A 120 1.83 1.67 -25.07
C CYS A 120 2.75 2.87 -25.31
N TYR A 121 3.86 2.65 -26.01
CA TYR A 121 4.86 3.67 -26.31
C TYR A 121 4.51 4.34 -27.64
N LEU A 122 4.21 5.64 -27.61
CA LEU A 122 3.77 6.37 -28.81
C LEU A 122 4.91 6.66 -29.80
N GLU A 123 6.17 6.44 -29.39
CA GLU A 123 7.33 6.67 -30.26
C GLU A 123 7.48 5.62 -31.37
N ASP A 124 7.12 4.37 -31.07
CA ASP A 124 7.34 3.19 -31.93
C ASP A 124 6.15 2.22 -31.97
N ASP A 125 5.00 2.60 -31.40
CA ASP A 125 3.79 1.79 -31.26
C ASP A 125 4.00 0.45 -30.51
N SER A 126 5.11 0.30 -29.78
CA SER A 126 5.38 -0.91 -29.00
C SER A 126 4.55 -0.97 -27.71
N MET A 127 4.33 -2.19 -27.22
CA MET A 127 3.58 -2.45 -26.00
C MET A 127 4.40 -3.27 -25.01
N GLN A 128 4.17 -3.01 -23.73
CA GLN A 128 4.76 -3.73 -22.62
C GLN A 128 3.68 -4.03 -21.57
N ILE A 129 3.68 -5.24 -21.01
CA ILE A 129 2.75 -5.62 -19.93
C ILE A 129 3.53 -5.92 -18.66
N ILE A 130 3.20 -5.20 -17.60
CA ILE A 130 3.83 -5.31 -16.29
C ILE A 130 2.77 -5.72 -15.26
N GLU A 131 2.99 -6.84 -14.58
CA GLU A 131 2.18 -7.24 -13.44
C GLU A 131 2.47 -6.34 -12.23
N SER A 132 1.40 -5.94 -11.54
CA SER A 132 1.52 -5.14 -10.33
C SER A 132 2.10 -6.00 -9.22
N LYS A 133 3.13 -5.47 -8.54
CA LYS A 133 3.74 -6.15 -7.41
C LYS A 133 2.75 -6.22 -6.25
N GLN A 134 2.59 -7.40 -5.67
CA GLN A 134 1.76 -7.68 -4.51
C GLN A 134 2.61 -8.35 -3.44
N ASP A 135 2.69 -7.72 -2.28
CA ASP A 135 3.44 -8.22 -1.13
C ASP A 135 2.91 -9.58 -0.68
N ASN A 136 3.83 -10.44 -0.23
CA ASN A 136 3.52 -11.80 0.25
C ASN A 136 2.76 -12.68 -0.76
N SER A 137 2.84 -12.39 -2.06
CA SER A 137 2.18 -13.19 -3.10
C SER A 137 2.86 -14.54 -3.36
N GLY A 138 4.16 -14.68 -3.06
CA GLY A 138 4.92 -15.91 -3.34
C GLY A 138 5.15 -16.27 -4.81
N ILE A 139 4.76 -15.40 -5.76
CA ILE A 139 4.88 -15.61 -7.21
C ILE A 139 5.91 -14.62 -7.77
N PRO A 140 6.77 -15.00 -8.73
CA PRO A 140 7.65 -14.06 -9.42
C PRO A 140 6.83 -13.01 -10.19
N GLN A 141 6.91 -11.76 -9.75
CA GLN A 141 6.16 -10.63 -10.31
C GLN A 141 7.06 -9.68 -11.08
N GLY A 142 6.48 -8.95 -12.04
CA GLY A 142 7.15 -7.87 -12.76
C GLY A 142 6.79 -7.85 -14.23
N ASN A 143 7.80 -7.83 -15.09
CA ASN A 143 7.59 -7.70 -16.53
C ASN A 143 7.05 -9.02 -17.12
N LYS A 144 5.75 -9.06 -17.41
CA LYS A 144 5.09 -10.24 -18.00
C LYS A 144 5.38 -10.35 -19.48
N ILE A 145 5.32 -9.22 -20.18
CA ILE A 145 5.63 -9.13 -21.61
C ILE A 145 6.60 -7.98 -21.82
N ARG A 146 7.78 -8.28 -22.36
CA ARG A 146 8.81 -7.28 -22.69
C ARG A 146 8.31 -6.31 -23.76
N ARG A 147 8.87 -5.10 -23.80
CA ARG A 147 8.53 -4.08 -24.79
C ARG A 147 8.84 -4.55 -26.21
N HIS A 148 7.80 -4.69 -27.04
CA HIS A 148 7.91 -4.95 -28.48
C HIS A 148 6.54 -4.74 -29.16
N LEU A 149 6.49 -4.85 -30.49
CA LEU A 149 5.23 -4.84 -31.24
C LEU A 149 4.48 -6.15 -31.03
N ILE A 150 3.28 -6.09 -30.45
CA ILE A 150 2.49 -7.27 -30.13
C ILE A 150 1.59 -7.62 -31.34
N PRO A 151 1.68 -8.83 -31.91
CA PRO A 151 0.84 -9.23 -33.03
C PRO A 151 -0.60 -9.50 -32.58
N LYS A 152 -1.57 -9.17 -33.44
CA LYS A 152 -2.98 -9.51 -33.23
C LYS A 152 -3.22 -11.01 -33.48
N PRO A 153 -4.14 -11.65 -32.75
CA PRO A 153 -4.47 -13.05 -32.98
C PRO A 153 -5.12 -13.22 -34.37
N GLY A 154 -4.64 -14.20 -35.14
CA GLY A 154 -5.26 -14.59 -36.42
C GLY A 154 -4.90 -13.74 -37.66
N GLU A 155 -4.24 -12.59 -37.51
CA GLU A 155 -3.85 -11.72 -38.62
C GLU A 155 -2.34 -11.70 -38.84
N VAL A 156 -1.88 -12.00 -40.06
CA VAL A 156 -0.46 -11.93 -40.42
C VAL A 156 -0.06 -10.46 -40.60
N ASN A 157 0.99 -10.04 -39.89
CA ASN A 157 1.57 -8.69 -39.97
C ASN A 157 0.66 -7.54 -39.50
N SER A 158 -0.29 -7.85 -38.61
CA SER A 158 -1.14 -6.88 -37.91
C SER A 158 -0.73 -6.80 -36.45
N PHE A 159 -0.48 -5.60 -35.95
CA PHE A 159 -0.01 -5.37 -34.58
C PHE A 159 -1.02 -4.56 -33.80
N TYR A 160 -1.15 -4.84 -32.51
CA TYR A 160 -1.92 -4.01 -31.60
C TYR A 160 -1.30 -2.62 -31.49
N ARG A 161 -2.18 -1.64 -31.44
CA ARG A 161 -1.83 -0.24 -31.21
C ARG A 161 -2.76 0.35 -30.16
N TRP A 162 -2.48 1.60 -29.80
CA TRP A 162 -3.27 2.34 -28.82
C TRP A 162 -4.71 2.61 -29.28
N ASP A 163 -4.98 2.70 -30.59
CA ASP A 163 -6.32 2.90 -31.16
C ASP A 163 -7.22 1.67 -31.05
N ASP A 164 -6.63 0.49 -30.84
CA ASP A 164 -7.35 -0.77 -30.62
C ASP A 164 -7.74 -0.98 -29.15
N LEU A 165 -7.35 -0.08 -28.24
CA LEU A 165 -7.55 -0.20 -26.79
C LEU A 165 -8.57 0.82 -26.28
N ASN A 166 -9.48 0.36 -25.42
CA ASN A 166 -10.50 1.17 -24.76
C ASN A 166 -10.87 0.51 -23.42
N LEU A 167 -11.52 1.27 -22.54
CA LEU A 167 -11.98 0.77 -21.23
C LEU A 167 -13.13 -0.23 -21.39
N GLY A 168 -13.21 -1.23 -20.51
CA GLY A 168 -14.22 -2.30 -20.53
C GLY A 168 -14.07 -3.29 -21.69
N MET A 169 -12.95 -3.28 -22.41
CA MET A 169 -12.70 -4.23 -23.51
C MET A 169 -11.74 -5.35 -23.09
N ASP A 170 -11.98 -6.53 -23.65
CA ASP A 170 -11.10 -7.69 -23.54
C ASP A 170 -10.12 -7.72 -24.71
N VAL A 171 -8.82 -7.81 -24.38
CA VAL A 171 -7.73 -7.85 -25.36
C VAL A 171 -6.97 -9.16 -25.19
N GLU A 172 -6.96 -9.97 -26.25
CA GLU A 172 -6.23 -11.24 -26.26
C GLU A 172 -4.80 -11.03 -26.75
N ILE A 173 -3.83 -11.32 -25.87
CA ILE A 173 -2.41 -11.18 -26.13
C ILE A 173 -1.72 -12.49 -25.78
N TYR A 174 -1.10 -13.14 -26.77
CA TYR A 174 -0.41 -14.43 -26.62
C TYR A 174 -1.25 -15.51 -25.92
N GLY A 175 -2.55 -15.56 -26.24
CA GLY A 175 -3.49 -16.56 -25.67
C GLY A 175 -3.97 -16.24 -24.26
N VAL A 176 -3.63 -15.07 -23.71
CA VAL A 176 -4.16 -14.57 -22.43
C VAL A 176 -5.09 -13.39 -22.69
N THR A 177 -6.29 -13.44 -22.13
CA THR A 177 -7.28 -12.36 -22.23
C THR A 177 -7.09 -11.37 -21.07
N TYR A 178 -6.84 -10.11 -21.43
CA TYR A 178 -6.67 -8.99 -20.51
C TYR A 178 -7.89 -8.09 -20.58
N HIS A 179 -8.57 -7.90 -19.46
CA HIS A 179 -9.70 -6.98 -19.35
C HIS A 179 -9.22 -5.61 -18.86
N ILE A 180 -9.47 -4.56 -19.65
CA ILE A 180 -9.03 -3.18 -19.35
C ILE A 180 -10.08 -2.47 -18.49
N VAL A 181 -9.68 -2.01 -17.31
CA VAL A 181 -10.57 -1.45 -16.29
C VAL A 181 -10.55 0.07 -16.24
N ASP A 182 -9.35 0.64 -16.23
CA ASP A 182 -9.14 2.09 -16.13
C ASP A 182 -7.88 2.50 -16.89
N CYS A 183 -7.66 3.80 -17.02
CA CYS A 183 -6.46 4.37 -17.62
C CYS A 183 -6.00 5.63 -16.88
N ASP A 184 -4.76 6.01 -17.13
CA ASP A 184 -4.13 7.17 -16.52
C ASP A 184 -4.79 8.50 -16.94
N GLU A 185 -4.53 9.56 -16.18
CA GLU A 185 -5.07 10.88 -16.53
C GLU A 185 -4.48 11.40 -17.86
N PHE A 186 -3.18 11.16 -18.09
CA PHE A 186 -2.53 11.50 -19.36
C PHE A 186 -3.19 10.80 -20.55
N THR A 187 -3.55 9.52 -20.39
CA THR A 187 -4.21 8.77 -21.46
C THR A 187 -5.60 9.30 -21.75
N LYS A 188 -6.39 9.66 -20.73
CA LYS A 188 -7.72 10.26 -20.91
C LYS A 188 -7.63 11.53 -21.75
N ASN A 189 -6.74 12.44 -21.35
CA ASN A 189 -6.49 13.68 -22.07
C ASN A 189 -5.98 13.46 -23.51
N PHE A 190 -5.18 12.42 -23.73
CA PHE A 190 -4.69 12.08 -25.07
C PHE A 190 -5.84 11.61 -25.99
N PHE A 191 -6.68 10.70 -25.51
CA PHE A 191 -7.83 10.18 -26.26
C PHE A 191 -8.83 11.29 -26.58
N ASP A 192 -9.11 12.17 -25.62
CA ASP A 192 -9.99 13.33 -25.82
C ASP A 192 -9.46 14.28 -26.91
N ARG A 193 -8.14 14.52 -26.95
CA ARG A 193 -7.50 15.37 -27.98
C ARG A 193 -7.51 14.73 -29.37
N VAL A 194 -7.40 13.41 -29.44
CA VAL A 194 -7.50 12.66 -30.70
C VAL A 194 -8.96 12.54 -31.15
N GLY A 195 -9.92 12.81 -30.27
CA GLY A 195 -11.36 12.72 -30.56
C GLY A 195 -11.93 11.30 -30.44
N ILE A 196 -11.22 10.38 -29.76
CA ILE A 196 -11.71 9.03 -29.45
C ILE A 196 -12.29 9.06 -28.04
N LYS A 197 -13.60 8.81 -27.91
CA LYS A 197 -14.25 8.75 -26.60
C LYS A 197 -13.94 7.43 -25.89
N LEU A 198 -13.36 7.53 -24.70
CA LEU A 198 -13.18 6.38 -23.82
C LEU A 198 -14.52 5.94 -23.19
N ASN A 199 -14.64 4.65 -22.92
CA ASN A 199 -15.77 4.08 -22.19
C ASN A 199 -15.74 4.46 -20.70
N ARG A 200 -16.78 4.07 -19.96
CA ARG A 200 -16.83 4.27 -18.50
C ARG A 200 -15.76 3.41 -17.82
N ASN A 201 -15.14 3.95 -16.77
CA ASN A 201 -14.24 3.17 -15.92
C ASN A 201 -14.99 2.07 -15.17
N GLU A 202 -14.35 0.92 -15.05
CA GLU A 202 -14.88 -0.22 -14.31
C GLU A 202 -14.12 -0.39 -12.99
N GLU A 203 -14.61 -1.28 -12.13
CA GLU A 203 -13.90 -1.68 -10.93
C GLU A 203 -13.29 -3.07 -11.12
N TYR A 204 -12.19 -3.33 -10.42
CA TYR A 204 -11.60 -4.66 -10.42
C TYR A 204 -12.58 -5.69 -9.85
N PRO A 205 -12.65 -6.90 -10.42
CA PRO A 205 -13.48 -7.96 -9.87
C PRO A 205 -13.01 -8.35 -8.47
N TYR A 206 -13.94 -8.91 -7.71
CA TYR A 206 -13.67 -9.44 -6.39
C TYR A 206 -12.72 -10.64 -6.46
N ASP A 207 -11.58 -10.55 -5.77
CA ASP A 207 -10.59 -11.62 -5.67
C ASP A 207 -10.65 -12.28 -4.28
N PRO A 208 -11.05 -13.57 -4.19
CA PRO A 208 -11.07 -14.31 -2.94
C PRO A 208 -9.71 -14.33 -2.21
N PHE A 209 -8.60 -14.31 -2.95
CA PHE A 209 -7.24 -14.33 -2.39
C PHE A 209 -6.95 -13.07 -1.58
N LEU A 210 -7.31 -11.89 -2.11
CA LEU A 210 -7.09 -10.61 -1.45
C LEU A 210 -7.86 -10.51 -0.13
N VAL A 211 -9.09 -11.01 -0.10
CA VAL A 211 -9.91 -10.98 1.12
C VAL A 211 -9.39 -11.94 2.18
N ASN A 212 -8.95 -13.14 1.78
CA ASN A 212 -8.32 -14.07 2.70
C ASN A 212 -7.00 -13.50 3.26
N GLN A 213 -6.20 -12.82 2.43
CA GLN A 213 -5.02 -12.09 2.89
C GLN A 213 -5.39 -11.00 3.89
N GLU A 214 -6.40 -10.17 3.63
CA GLU A 214 -6.80 -9.10 4.55
C GLU A 214 -7.30 -9.63 5.89
N LYS A 215 -8.04 -10.74 5.90
CA LYS A 215 -8.46 -11.42 7.14
C LYS A 215 -7.27 -11.98 7.93
N MET A 216 -6.23 -12.45 7.22
CA MET A 216 -5.03 -13.05 7.81
C MET A 216 -3.94 -12.01 8.13
N LYS A 217 -4.05 -10.78 7.63
CA LYS A 217 -3.15 -9.70 8.02
C LYS A 217 -3.27 -9.57 9.54
N PRO A 218 -2.14 -9.63 10.27
CA PRO A 218 -2.17 -9.31 11.68
C PRO A 218 -2.69 -7.89 11.76
N HIS A 219 -3.91 -7.72 12.27
CA HIS A 219 -4.37 -6.40 12.62
C HIS A 219 -3.30 -5.85 13.55
N PRO A 220 -2.76 -4.65 13.31
CA PRO A 220 -1.88 -4.05 14.30
C PRO A 220 -2.72 -4.07 15.57
N ARG A 221 -2.31 -4.91 16.52
CA ARG A 221 -2.81 -4.75 17.87
C ARG A 221 -2.29 -3.37 18.21
N THR A 222 -3.17 -2.37 18.10
CA THR A 222 -3.01 -1.12 18.83
C THR A 222 -3.20 -1.53 20.28
N THR A 223 -2.21 -2.27 20.78
CA THR A 223 -1.92 -2.31 22.17
C THR A 223 -1.52 -0.87 22.40
N THR A 224 -2.46 -0.07 22.88
CA THR A 224 -2.14 1.02 23.79
C THR A 224 -1.51 0.32 25.00
N THR A 225 -0.31 -0.21 24.82
CA THR A 225 0.55 -0.69 25.88
C THR A 225 0.94 0.60 26.55
N GLN A 226 0.17 1.00 27.56
CA GLN A 226 0.82 1.63 28.68
C GLN A 226 1.76 0.55 29.20
N ASP A 227 2.98 0.51 28.64
CA ASP A 227 3.99 -0.44 29.05
C ASP A 227 4.03 -0.36 30.59
N PRO A 228 3.81 -1.46 31.31
CA PRO A 228 3.73 -1.43 32.77
C PRO A 228 5.00 -0.82 33.37
N GLU A 229 6.14 -0.98 32.68
CA GLU A 229 7.42 -0.33 32.99
C GLU A 229 7.37 1.19 32.83
N LYS A 230 6.73 1.73 31.79
CA LYS A 230 6.53 3.17 31.61
C LYS A 230 5.59 3.75 32.66
N LEU A 231 4.58 3.00 33.10
CA LEU A 231 3.68 3.41 34.18
C LEU A 231 4.40 3.44 35.53
N ALA A 232 5.18 2.39 35.84
CA ALA A 232 6.00 2.34 37.04
C ALA A 232 7.05 3.47 37.06
N LEU A 233 7.70 3.73 35.93
CA LEU A 233 8.65 4.84 35.78
C LEU A 233 7.97 6.20 35.99
N ARG A 234 6.76 6.38 35.42
CA ARG A 234 5.99 7.61 35.62
C ARG A 234 5.59 7.81 37.08
N GLN A 235 5.19 6.75 37.78
CA GLN A 235 4.88 6.79 39.21
C GLN A 235 6.12 7.15 40.03
N PHE A 236 7.25 6.50 39.74
CA PHE A 236 8.53 6.79 40.38
C PHE A 236 8.94 8.26 40.21
N LEU A 237 8.94 8.79 38.98
CA LEU A 237 9.36 10.17 38.71
C LEU A 237 8.45 11.22 39.38
N ARG A 238 7.14 10.97 39.48
CA ARG A 238 6.19 11.92 40.10
C ARG A 238 6.27 11.93 41.62
N ASN A 239 6.60 10.79 42.21
CA ASN A 239 6.52 10.54 43.63
C ASN A 239 7.87 10.22 44.28
N ASP A 240 8.97 10.46 43.58
CA ASP A 240 10.31 10.26 44.11
C ASP A 240 10.48 11.07 45.41
N ARG A 241 11.08 10.43 46.42
CA ARG A 241 11.27 10.97 47.79
C ARG A 241 10.02 11.33 48.58
N LYS A 242 8.81 11.05 48.07
CA LYS A 242 7.57 11.24 48.82
C LYS A 242 7.27 10.00 49.66
N VAL A 243 7.40 10.12 50.98
CA VAL A 243 7.21 9.03 51.94
C VAL A 243 6.15 9.45 52.94
N LEU A 244 5.14 8.60 53.14
CA LEU A 244 4.15 8.78 54.19
C LEU A 244 4.60 8.07 55.45
N ARG A 245 4.82 8.81 56.54
CA ARG A 245 5.20 8.28 57.85
C ARG A 245 4.00 8.31 58.81
N PHE A 246 3.76 7.17 59.45
CA PHE A 246 2.74 6.97 60.47
C PHE A 246 3.35 6.38 61.73
N TYR A 247 2.81 6.76 62.87
CA TYR A 247 3.12 6.16 64.16
C TYR A 247 2.03 5.16 64.54
N ALA A 248 2.47 3.97 64.91
CA ALA A 248 1.60 2.85 65.20
C ALA A 248 1.94 2.20 66.54
N VAL A 249 0.94 1.58 67.15
CA VAL A 249 1.12 0.76 68.35
C VAL A 249 0.59 -0.63 68.06
N TRP A 250 1.36 -1.64 68.46
CA TRP A 250 0.90 -3.01 68.52
C TRP A 250 0.61 -3.35 69.98
N ASP A 251 -0.65 -3.68 70.26
CA ASP A 251 -1.10 -4.09 71.59
C ASP A 251 -1.19 -5.61 71.65
N ASP A 252 -0.18 -6.25 72.24
CA ASP A 252 -0.12 -7.71 72.40
C ASP A 252 -0.41 -8.17 73.83
N ARG A 253 -0.88 -7.26 74.72
CA ARG A 253 -1.04 -7.50 76.18
C ARG A 253 -1.96 -8.67 76.56
N ASN A 254 -2.73 -9.19 75.61
CA ASN A 254 -3.59 -10.37 75.83
C ASN A 254 -2.79 -11.68 75.84
N GLU A 255 -1.56 -11.68 75.33
CA GLU A 255 -0.65 -12.83 75.35
C GLU A 255 0.17 -12.88 76.65
N SER A 256 0.51 -14.08 77.09
CA SER A 256 1.21 -14.35 78.36
C SER A 256 2.55 -13.63 78.55
N PHE A 257 3.19 -13.19 77.46
CA PHE A 257 4.43 -12.41 77.43
C PHE A 257 4.30 -11.17 76.53
N GLY A 258 3.08 -10.70 76.32
CA GLY A 258 2.79 -9.63 75.38
C GLY A 258 2.98 -8.25 75.99
N ASP A 259 3.66 -7.38 75.24
CA ASP A 259 3.88 -5.97 75.59
C ASP A 259 3.24 -5.03 74.57
N MET A 260 3.02 -3.78 74.98
CA MET A 260 2.62 -2.71 74.06
C MET A 260 3.86 -2.09 73.40
N ARG A 261 4.01 -2.29 72.10
CA ARG A 261 5.21 -1.89 71.34
C ARG A 261 4.89 -0.80 70.32
N GLN A 262 5.82 0.15 70.15
CA GLN A 262 5.68 1.29 69.27
C GLN A 262 6.41 1.05 67.95
N PHE A 263 5.77 1.43 66.85
CA PHE A 263 6.26 1.23 65.49
C PHE A 263 6.12 2.51 64.68
N VAL A 264 7.02 2.66 63.72
CA VAL A 264 6.96 3.68 62.67
C VAL A 264 6.78 2.98 61.34
N ILE A 265 5.69 3.30 60.65
CA ILE A 265 5.36 2.75 59.34
C ILE A 265 5.65 3.81 58.29
N GLN A 266 6.44 3.45 57.28
CA GLN A 266 6.82 4.31 56.16
C GLN A 266 6.27 3.72 54.87
N TYR A 267 5.43 4.47 54.16
CA TYR A 267 4.82 4.12 52.88
C TYR A 267 5.43 4.95 51.75
N TYR A 268 6.01 4.29 50.75
CA TYR A 268 6.68 4.92 49.63
C TYR A 268 5.72 5.06 48.44
N LEU A 269 5.41 6.29 48.04
CA LEU A 269 4.47 6.59 46.95
C LEU A 269 5.03 6.28 45.55
N SER A 270 6.34 6.04 45.45
CA SER A 270 7.03 5.77 44.18
C SER A 270 6.83 4.34 43.68
N ASP A 271 6.64 3.37 44.58
CA ASP A 271 6.51 1.95 44.26
C ASP A 271 5.43 1.20 45.06
N ASP A 272 4.66 1.93 45.88
CA ASP A 272 3.61 1.41 46.76
C ASP A 272 4.12 0.35 47.75
N THR A 273 5.36 0.54 48.24
CA THR A 273 5.97 -0.34 49.24
C THR A 273 5.90 0.25 50.64
N THR A 274 5.98 -0.63 51.63
CA THR A 274 5.91 -0.30 53.06
C THR A 274 7.13 -0.84 53.78
N GLN A 275 7.72 -0.02 54.64
CA GLN A 275 8.75 -0.40 55.60
C GLN A 275 8.22 -0.16 57.02
N VAL A 276 8.55 -1.05 57.95
CA VAL A 276 8.13 -0.94 59.35
C VAL A 276 9.37 -1.03 60.22
N ASN A 277 9.57 -0.01 61.06
CA ASN A 277 10.64 0.05 62.03
C ASN A 277 10.04 0.07 63.43
N GLU A 278 10.69 -0.61 64.35
CA GLU A 278 10.30 -0.57 65.76
C GLU A 278 11.01 0.59 66.48
N VAL A 279 10.31 1.23 67.42
CA VAL A 279 10.88 2.26 68.28
C VAL A 279 11.21 1.64 69.63
N TYR A 280 12.52 1.53 69.92
CA TYR A 280 13.02 1.02 71.19
C TYR A 280 13.12 2.15 72.22
N LYS A 281 12.75 1.85 73.46
CA LYS A 281 13.03 2.70 74.62
C LYS A 281 14.35 2.27 75.25
N ASN A 282 15.09 3.22 75.84
CA ASN A 282 16.29 2.91 76.61
C ASN A 282 15.95 1.91 77.73
N ASN A 283 16.82 0.91 77.92
CA ASN A 283 16.63 -0.16 78.90
C ASN A 283 15.35 -0.99 78.72
N SER A 284 14.84 -1.12 77.49
CA SER A 284 13.62 -1.90 77.18
C SER A 284 13.77 -3.42 77.29
N GLY A 285 15.00 -3.94 77.37
CA GLY A 285 15.26 -5.38 77.40
C GLY A 285 15.14 -6.08 76.03
N TYR A 286 14.73 -5.35 74.99
CA TYR A 286 14.69 -5.84 73.61
C TYR A 286 16.02 -5.57 72.90
N LEU A 287 16.45 -6.51 72.06
CA LEU A 287 17.59 -6.30 71.17
C LEU A 287 17.20 -5.31 70.05
N GLU A 288 18.00 -4.26 69.90
CA GLU A 288 17.75 -3.22 68.89
C GLU A 288 18.01 -3.77 67.49
N PHE A 289 16.93 -3.95 66.72
CA PHE A 289 17.01 -4.27 65.30
C PHE A 289 16.61 -3.04 64.47
N PRO A 290 17.44 -2.63 63.49
CA PRO A 290 17.20 -1.39 62.74
C PRO A 290 15.94 -1.44 61.85
N THR A 291 15.41 -2.62 61.55
CA THR A 291 14.20 -2.76 60.73
C THR A 291 13.41 -3.98 61.16
N PHE A 292 12.13 -3.79 61.46
CA PHE A 292 11.23 -4.87 61.84
C PHE A 292 10.68 -5.59 60.61
N CYS A 293 10.24 -4.85 59.60
CA CYS A 293 9.86 -5.37 58.29
C CYS A 293 10.60 -4.60 57.19
N ARG A 294 11.39 -5.33 56.39
CA ARG A 294 12.07 -4.75 55.22
C ARG A 294 11.06 -4.15 54.25
N ARG A 295 11.50 -3.14 53.50
CA ARG A 295 10.70 -2.47 52.47
C ARG A 295 10.18 -3.49 51.45
N GLN A 296 8.87 -3.70 51.43
CA GLN A 296 8.21 -4.60 50.49
C GLN A 296 6.72 -4.23 50.34
N ARG A 297 6.06 -4.82 49.34
CA ARG A 297 4.60 -4.72 49.21
C ARG A 297 3.94 -5.69 50.18
N ILE A 298 3.29 -5.16 51.21
CA ILE A 298 2.59 -5.98 52.21
C ILE A 298 1.19 -6.34 51.67
N PRO A 299 0.80 -7.63 51.65
CA PRO A 299 -0.53 -8.05 51.24
C PRO A 299 -1.58 -7.73 52.31
N LYS A 300 -2.77 -7.26 51.92
CA LYS A 300 -3.89 -6.99 52.86
C LYS A 300 -4.41 -8.24 53.56
N LYS A 301 -4.33 -9.39 52.88
CA LYS A 301 -4.73 -10.70 53.41
C LYS A 301 -3.53 -11.65 53.31
N VAL A 302 -3.16 -12.25 54.43
CA VAL A 302 -2.20 -13.35 54.45
C VAL A 302 -2.94 -14.59 53.92
N GLN A 303 -2.84 -14.85 52.61
CA GLN A 303 -3.33 -16.10 52.04
C GLN A 303 -2.34 -17.22 52.40
N GLY A 304 -2.87 -18.41 52.72
CA GLY A 304 -2.06 -19.63 52.76
C GLY A 304 -1.41 -19.88 51.39
N VAL A 305 -0.29 -20.61 51.37
CA VAL A 305 0.49 -20.90 50.16
C VAL A 305 -0.39 -21.66 49.15
N VAL A 306 -1.01 -20.94 48.23
CA VAL A 306 -1.70 -21.50 47.05
C VAL A 306 -0.99 -20.92 45.84
N MET A 307 -0.36 -21.79 45.06
CA MET A 307 0.57 -21.46 43.98
C MET A 307 -0.06 -20.72 42.79
N ASP A 308 -1.38 -20.49 42.77
CA ASP A 308 -2.10 -20.01 41.58
C ASP A 308 -3.20 -18.97 41.87
N ALA A 309 -3.12 -18.26 43.00
CA ALA A 309 -4.09 -17.21 43.34
C ALA A 309 -3.75 -15.86 42.65
N PRO A 310 -4.76 -15.08 42.21
CA PRO A 310 -4.53 -13.74 41.68
C PRO A 310 -3.78 -12.88 42.71
N ARG A 311 -2.81 -12.07 42.23
CA ARG A 311 -1.97 -11.18 43.05
C ARG A 311 -2.81 -10.55 44.17
N THR A 312 -2.49 -10.90 45.41
CA THR A 312 -3.20 -10.39 46.59
C THR A 312 -3.17 -8.87 46.58
N ALA A 313 -4.33 -8.24 46.84
CA ALA A 313 -4.40 -6.79 46.97
C ALA A 313 -3.39 -6.34 48.04
N THR A 314 -2.46 -5.47 47.66
CA THR A 314 -1.45 -4.90 48.56
C THR A 314 -2.04 -3.73 49.32
N ILE A 315 -1.49 -3.43 50.49
CA ILE A 315 -1.86 -2.23 51.25
C ILE A 315 -1.60 -1.01 50.37
N THR A 316 -2.59 -0.14 50.25
CA THR A 316 -2.47 1.14 49.53
C THR A 316 -2.51 2.30 50.50
N ALA A 317 -2.10 3.48 50.07
CA ALA A 317 -2.20 4.70 50.87
C ALA A 317 -3.64 4.92 51.41
N ALA A 318 -4.68 4.57 50.66
CA ALA A 318 -6.07 4.72 51.10
C ALA A 318 -6.45 3.85 52.32
N ASP A 319 -5.71 2.77 52.60
CA ASP A 319 -5.98 1.93 53.77
C ASP A 319 -5.32 2.48 55.05
N LEU A 320 -4.32 3.36 54.90
CA LEU A 320 -3.56 3.97 55.98
C LEU A 320 -4.26 5.26 56.42
N MET A 321 -5.06 5.17 57.50
CA MET A 321 -5.75 6.31 58.10
C MET A 321 -5.58 6.28 59.62
N ILE A 322 -5.46 7.45 60.24
CA ILE A 322 -5.40 7.57 61.70
C ILE A 322 -6.65 6.96 62.32
N GLY A 323 -6.48 6.19 63.39
CA GLY A 323 -7.55 5.47 64.09
C GLY A 323 -7.90 4.11 63.48
N ARG A 324 -7.35 3.74 62.31
CA ARG A 324 -7.53 2.40 61.75
C ARG A 324 -6.42 1.44 62.19
N THR A 325 -6.80 0.16 62.32
CA THR A 325 -5.86 -0.94 62.54
C THR A 325 -5.45 -1.56 61.22
N VAL A 326 -4.15 -1.62 60.96
CA VAL A 326 -3.56 -2.21 59.75
C VAL A 326 -2.93 -3.55 60.12
N ASN A 327 -3.29 -4.61 59.41
CA ASN A 327 -2.72 -5.93 59.65
C ASN A 327 -1.43 -6.11 58.84
N ILE A 328 -0.29 -6.23 59.53
CA ILE A 328 1.00 -6.52 58.91
C ILE A 328 1.42 -7.92 59.33
N PHE A 329 1.33 -8.90 58.41
CA PHE A 329 1.67 -10.31 58.64
C PHE A 329 1.07 -10.88 59.95
N ASN A 330 -0.25 -10.74 60.13
CA ASN A 330 -1.01 -11.16 61.32
C ASN A 330 -0.72 -10.38 62.61
N ARG A 331 -0.12 -9.19 62.50
CA ARG A 331 0.05 -8.25 63.62
C ARG A 331 -0.85 -7.04 63.40
N PRO A 332 -1.91 -6.84 64.21
CA PRO A 332 -2.78 -5.67 64.11
C PRO A 332 -2.11 -4.44 64.72
N LEU A 333 -1.67 -3.50 63.88
CA LEU A 333 -1.05 -2.25 64.27
C LEU A 333 -2.08 -1.12 64.22
N LEU A 334 -2.34 -0.47 65.35
CA LEU A 334 -3.22 0.70 65.42
C LEU A 334 -2.44 1.96 65.05
N LEU A 335 -2.86 2.65 63.98
CA LEU A 335 -2.30 3.95 63.60
C LEU A 335 -2.88 5.05 64.51
N TYR A 336 -2.04 5.77 65.25
CA TYR A 336 -2.51 6.80 66.18
C TYR A 336 -2.07 8.21 65.82
N ASP A 337 -0.96 8.37 65.08
CA ASP A 337 -0.41 9.67 64.71
C ASP A 337 0.31 9.61 63.34
N CYS A 338 0.58 10.75 62.74
CA CYS A 338 1.22 10.86 61.42
C CYS A 338 2.08 12.14 61.29
N ASP A 339 3.03 12.14 60.37
CA ASP A 339 3.85 13.34 60.08
C ASP A 339 3.05 14.50 59.47
N GLU A 340 3.57 15.72 59.60
CA GLU A 340 3.01 16.92 58.95
C GLU A 340 2.88 16.76 57.42
N TYR A 341 3.84 16.08 56.78
CA TYR A 341 3.77 15.81 55.34
C TYR A 341 2.63 14.85 54.99
N THR A 342 2.35 13.85 55.84
CA THR A 342 1.24 12.92 55.59
C THR A 342 -0.10 13.57 55.84
N GLU A 343 -0.22 14.37 56.88
CA GLU A 343 -1.43 15.15 57.15
C GLU A 343 -1.79 16.02 55.93
N ASN A 344 -0.81 16.73 55.35
CA ASN A 344 -1.00 17.53 54.14
C ASN A 344 -1.31 16.71 52.88
N TYR A 345 -0.93 15.43 52.82
CA TYR A 345 -1.23 14.56 51.68
C TYR A 345 -2.69 14.04 51.70
N TYR A 346 -3.28 13.84 52.88
CA TYR A 346 -4.66 13.37 53.04
C TYR A 346 -5.69 14.49 53.20
N ARG A 347 -5.25 15.72 53.44
CA ARG A 347 -6.07 16.93 53.44
C ARG A 347 -6.50 17.32 52.02
#